data_AF-A0A820N0Z1-F1
#
_entry.id   AF-A0A820N0Z1-F1
#
_cell.length_a   1.000
_cell.length_b   1.000
_cell.length_c   1.000
_cell.angle_alpha   90.00
_cell.angle_beta   90.00
_cell.angle_gamma   90.00
#
_symmetry.space_group_name_H-M   'P 1'
#
loop_
_entity.id
_entity.type
_entity.pdbx_description
1 polymer ?
#
loop_
_entity_poly.entity_id
_entity_poly.type
_entity_poly.pdbx_seq_one_letter_code
_entity_poly.pdbx_strand_id
1 'polypeptide(L)'
;SIVSIPDKPISSNTVVLRDASIDDDDDDSEFESYDYSHDTAKSDVQKPTYIRTCLADLIATDKVSQLEAALHVLPSLIEIYKIECEEVALEIVRILLNYNSTFNIENFQEL
;
A
#
# COMPACT_ATOMS: atom_id res chain seq x y z
N SER A 1 38.97 -42.56 8.37
CA SER A 1 39.26 -41.91 9.66
C SER A 1 39.56 -40.45 9.43
N ILE A 2 38.79 -39.60 10.14
CA ILE A 2 39.07 -38.25 10.67
C ILE A 2 40.04 -37.31 9.90
N VAL A 3 39.62 -36.06 9.70
CA VAL A 3 40.01 -34.98 10.63
C VAL A 3 39.11 -33.75 10.45
N SER A 4 38.85 -33.16 11.60
CA SER A 4 37.97 -32.06 11.96
C SER A 4 38.72 -30.72 12.05
N ILE A 5 38.11 -29.67 11.48
CA ILE A 5 37.94 -28.25 11.94
C ILE A 5 39.23 -27.39 12.21
N PRO A 6 39.14 -26.06 12.54
CA PRO A 6 39.36 -24.86 11.70
C PRO A 6 40.54 -23.96 12.18
N ASP A 7 40.77 -22.77 11.58
CA ASP A 7 40.98 -21.50 12.34
C ASP A 7 41.08 -20.24 11.45
N LYS A 8 40.46 -19.15 11.91
CA LYS A 8 40.58 -17.73 11.48
C LYS A 8 41.92 -17.16 12.05
N PRO A 9 42.31 -15.85 12.01
CA PRO A 9 41.89 -14.66 11.24
C PRO A 9 43.05 -13.67 10.81
N ILE A 10 42.70 -12.62 10.03
CA ILE A 10 43.26 -11.23 9.95
C ILE A 10 44.75 -10.99 9.60
N SER A 11 45.04 -10.17 8.58
CA SER A 11 45.91 -8.97 8.71
C SER A 11 45.89 -8.09 7.46
N SER A 12 45.52 -6.82 7.64
CA SER A 12 45.73 -5.72 6.71
C SER A 12 47.22 -5.53 6.39
N ASN A 13 47.54 -5.14 5.16
CA ASN A 13 48.55 -4.12 4.84
C ASN A 13 48.50 -3.72 3.35
N THR A 14 48.25 -2.42 3.14
CA THR A 14 48.74 -1.49 2.11
C THR A 14 49.98 -2.04 1.37
N VAL A 15 50.16 -1.91 0.04
CA VAL A 15 50.66 -0.71 -0.65
C VAL A 15 50.38 -0.76 -2.16
N VAL A 16 49.85 0.37 -2.64
CA VAL A 16 49.77 0.90 -4.02
C VAL A 16 50.91 0.54 -4.97
N LEU A 17 50.57 0.15 -6.20
CA LEU A 17 51.30 0.54 -7.41
C LEU A 17 50.29 0.83 -8.54
N ARG A 18 50.24 2.11 -8.94
CA ARG A 18 49.54 2.64 -10.10
C ARG A 18 50.39 2.36 -11.35
N ASP A 19 49.77 1.91 -12.44
CA ASP A 19 50.18 2.29 -13.79
C ASP A 19 48.94 2.32 -14.70
N ALA A 20 48.92 3.29 -15.61
CA ALA A 20 47.73 3.90 -16.16
C ALA A 20 47.12 3.19 -17.37
N SER A 21 45.81 3.01 -17.31
CA SER A 21 44.93 3.17 -18.47
C SER A 21 43.65 3.81 -17.93
N ILE A 22 43.64 5.15 -17.88
CA ILE A 22 42.42 5.90 -17.57
C ILE A 22 41.59 5.83 -18.85
N ASP A 23 40.65 4.88 -18.84
CA ASP A 23 39.57 4.86 -19.82
C ASP A 23 38.60 5.94 -19.38
N ASP A 24 38.33 6.85 -20.30
CA ASP A 24 37.54 8.05 -20.13
C ASP A 24 36.06 7.65 -20.20
N ASP A 25 35.57 6.98 -19.15
CA ASP A 25 34.15 6.70 -18.98
C ASP A 25 33.47 7.94 -18.39
N ASP A 26 33.32 8.99 -19.21
CA ASP A 26 32.31 10.04 -19.03
C ASP A 26 30.92 9.40 -19.24
N ASP A 27 30.51 8.53 -18.32
CA ASP A 27 29.11 8.13 -18.16
C ASP A 27 28.38 9.24 -17.41
N ASP A 28 28.31 10.42 -18.04
CA ASP A 28 27.30 11.45 -17.78
C ASP A 28 25.94 10.91 -18.25
N SER A 29 25.52 9.80 -17.65
CA SER A 29 24.11 9.42 -17.63
C SER A 29 23.40 10.51 -16.84
N GLU A 30 23.02 11.57 -17.56
CA GLU A 30 22.04 12.57 -17.16
C GLU A 30 20.85 11.81 -16.60
N PHE A 31 20.76 11.76 -15.26
CA PHE A 31 19.58 11.23 -14.59
C PHE A 31 18.44 12.17 -14.96
N GLU A 32 17.70 11.83 -16.02
CA GLU A 32 16.44 12.48 -16.31
C GLU A 32 15.60 12.36 -15.04
N SER A 33 15.21 13.52 -14.50
CA SER A 33 14.33 13.56 -13.35
C SER A 33 13.05 12.84 -13.74
N TYR A 34 12.72 11.80 -12.99
CA TYR A 34 11.56 10.95 -13.23
C TYR A 34 10.31 11.80 -13.52
N ASP A 35 9.67 11.55 -14.67
CA ASP A 35 8.51 12.33 -15.11
C ASP A 35 7.29 12.06 -14.21
N TYR A 36 7.09 12.95 -13.24
CA TYR A 36 5.90 12.97 -12.38
C TYR A 36 4.67 13.61 -13.05
N SER A 37 4.74 14.02 -14.33
CA SER A 37 3.59 14.62 -15.03
C SER A 37 2.42 13.65 -15.18
N HIS A 38 2.66 12.35 -15.06
CA HIS A 38 1.63 11.32 -15.08
C HIS A 38 1.20 10.86 -13.68
N ASP A 39 1.81 11.40 -12.62
CA ASP A 39 1.38 11.14 -11.26
C ASP A 39 0.13 11.97 -10.98
N THR A 40 -1.02 11.40 -11.34
CA THR A 40 -2.31 11.91 -10.87
C THR A 40 -2.30 11.82 -9.35
N ALA A 41 -2.47 12.95 -8.66
CA ALA A 41 -2.67 12.98 -7.22
C ALA A 41 -3.85 12.07 -6.87
N LYS A 42 -3.54 10.81 -6.51
CA LYS A 42 -4.54 9.90 -5.98
C LYS A 42 -5.01 10.57 -4.70
N SER A 43 -6.34 10.66 -4.54
CA SER A 43 -6.88 10.91 -3.20
C SER A 43 -6.15 9.96 -2.25
N ASP A 44 -5.60 10.47 -1.16
CA ASP A 44 -4.90 9.66 -0.13
C ASP A 44 -5.78 8.47 0.32
N VAL A 45 -7.09 8.61 0.13
CA VAL A 45 -8.07 7.55 0.22
C VAL A 45 -8.04 6.63 -1.00
N GLN A 46 -7.50 5.42 -0.81
CA GLN A 46 -7.63 4.31 -1.74
C GLN A 46 -9.03 3.68 -1.60
N LYS A 47 -9.78 3.59 -2.70
CA LYS A 47 -11.09 2.93 -2.71
C LYS A 47 -10.96 1.41 -2.53
N PRO A 48 -11.77 0.77 -1.66
CA PRO A 48 -11.71 -0.67 -1.47
C PRO A 48 -12.13 -1.42 -2.73
N THR A 49 -11.31 -2.37 -3.18
CA THR A 49 -11.60 -3.19 -4.37
C THR A 49 -12.34 -4.50 -4.02
N TYR A 50 -12.26 -4.92 -2.76
CA TYR A 50 -12.84 -6.19 -2.29
C TYR A 50 -13.77 -5.93 -1.11
N ILE A 51 -14.83 -6.74 -0.98
CA ILE A 51 -15.81 -6.60 0.11
C ILE A 51 -15.18 -6.68 1.50
N ARG A 52 -14.14 -7.50 1.67
CA ARG A 52 -13.41 -7.61 2.95
C ARG A 52 -12.67 -6.33 3.31
N THR A 53 -12.04 -5.70 2.32
CA THR A 53 -11.35 -4.40 2.52
C THR A 53 -12.39 -3.33 2.82
N CYS A 54 -13.51 -3.32 2.08
CA CYS A 54 -14.62 -2.40 2.34
C CYS A 54 -15.16 -2.54 3.76
N LEU A 55 -15.36 -3.77 4.25
CA LEU A 55 -15.78 -4.04 5.62
C LEU A 55 -14.75 -3.55 6.66
N ALA A 56 -13.46 -3.76 6.40
CA ALA A 56 -12.40 -3.27 7.28
C ALA A 56 -12.43 -1.74 7.39
N ASP A 57 -12.59 -1.05 6.25
CA ASP A 57 -12.68 0.41 6.19
C ASP A 57 -13.96 0.94 6.86
N LEU A 58 -15.08 0.22 6.75
CA LEU A 58 -16.31 0.52 7.48
C LEU A 58 -16.12 0.38 9.01
N ILE A 59 -15.38 -0.62 9.47
CA ILE A 59 -15.11 -0.81 10.92
C ILE A 59 -14.11 0.24 11.44
N ALA A 60 -13.13 0.61 10.61
CA ALA A 60 -12.10 1.61 10.90
C ALA A 60 -12.67 3.04 10.84
N THR A 61 -13.48 3.38 11.84
CA THR A 61 -14.15 4.68 11.95
C THR A 61 -13.22 5.86 12.31
N ASP A 62 -11.93 5.63 12.46
CA ASP A 62 -10.93 6.67 12.76
C ASP A 62 -10.70 7.62 11.57
N LYS A 63 -11.08 7.22 10.36
CA LYS A 63 -10.87 8.00 9.13
C LYS A 63 -12.16 8.18 8.35
N VAL A 64 -12.83 9.31 8.58
CA VAL A 64 -14.10 9.67 7.91
C VAL A 64 -14.01 9.59 6.38
N SER A 65 -12.90 10.03 5.79
CA SER A 65 -12.73 9.99 4.34
C SER A 65 -12.63 8.57 3.78
N GLN A 66 -12.06 7.62 4.55
CA GLN A 66 -12.03 6.20 4.15
C GLN A 66 -13.40 5.55 4.31
N LEU A 67 -14.10 5.87 5.40
CA LEU A 67 -15.47 5.45 5.65
C LEU A 67 -16.41 5.89 4.50
N GLU A 68 -16.34 7.16 4.11
CA GLU A 68 -17.12 7.72 3.00
C GLU A 68 -16.82 7.01 1.67
N ALA A 69 -15.54 6.82 1.35
CA ALA A 69 -15.15 6.09 0.13
C ALA A 69 -15.63 4.64 0.13
N ALA A 70 -15.62 3.97 1.30
CA ALA A 70 -16.14 2.62 1.45
C ALA A 70 -17.66 2.58 1.23
N LEU A 71 -18.41 3.52 1.81
CA LEU A 71 -19.86 3.63 1.62
C LEU A 71 -20.24 3.86 0.16
N HIS A 72 -19.50 4.71 -0.57
CA HIS A 72 -19.76 4.94 -1.99
C HIS A 72 -19.55 3.71 -2.87
N VAL A 73 -18.58 2.86 -2.53
CA VAL A 73 -18.21 1.70 -3.34
C VAL A 73 -19.01 0.46 -2.95
N LEU A 74 -19.52 0.42 -1.72
CA LEU A 74 -20.25 -0.71 -1.16
C LEU A 74 -21.43 -1.19 -2.02
N PRO A 75 -22.35 -0.33 -2.53
CA PRO A 75 -23.45 -0.77 -3.39
C PRO A 75 -22.97 -1.47 -4.66
N SER A 76 -21.93 -0.92 -5.31
CA SER A 76 -21.33 -1.53 -6.50
C SER A 76 -20.71 -2.88 -6.21
N LEU A 77 -20.02 -3.04 -5.07
CA LEU A 77 -19.47 -4.34 -4.67
C LEU A 77 -20.60 -5.33 -4.35
N ILE A 78 -21.68 -4.89 -3.70
CA ILE A 78 -22.84 -5.74 -3.41
C ILE A 78 -23.43 -6.31 -4.71
N GLU A 79 -23.60 -5.46 -5.73
CA GLU A 79 -24.11 -5.87 -7.04
C GLU A 79 -23.16 -6.80 -7.79
N ILE A 80 -21.85 -6.49 -7.81
CA ILE A 80 -20.82 -7.29 -8.50
C ILE A 80 -20.76 -8.70 -7.93
N TYR A 81 -20.72 -8.82 -6.61
CA TYR A 81 -20.62 -10.12 -5.93
C TYR A 81 -21.98 -10.80 -5.74
N LYS A 82 -23.07 -10.14 -6.16
CA LYS A 82 -24.46 -10.57 -5.97
C LYS A 82 -24.70 -11.14 -4.57
N ILE A 83 -24.13 -10.49 -3.54
CA ILE A 83 -23.83 -11.07 -2.21
C ILE A 83 -24.68 -12.31 -1.92
N GLU A 84 -24.15 -13.48 -2.27
CA GLU A 84 -24.84 -14.75 -2.07
C GLU A 84 -24.74 -15.22 -0.60
N CYS A 85 -23.97 -14.49 0.22
CA CYS A 85 -23.75 -14.77 1.64
C CYS A 85 -24.57 -13.81 2.52
N GLU A 86 -25.71 -14.29 3.01
CA GLU A 86 -26.56 -13.61 4.01
C GLU A 86 -25.76 -13.11 5.22
N GLU A 87 -24.75 -13.87 5.65
CA GLU A 87 -23.86 -13.51 6.76
C GLU A 87 -23.11 -12.20 6.52
N VAL A 88 -22.67 -11.96 5.28
CA VAL A 88 -21.93 -10.75 4.91
C VAL A 88 -22.88 -9.55 4.91
N ALA A 89 -24.09 -9.71 4.36
CA ALA A 89 -25.10 -8.66 4.38
C ALA A 89 -25.49 -8.29 5.82
N LEU A 90 -25.65 -9.30 6.68
CA LEU A 90 -26.00 -9.09 8.08
C LEU A 90 -24.88 -8.38 8.85
N GLU A 91 -23.62 -8.72 8.56
CA GLU A 91 -22.47 -8.03 9.14
C GLU A 91 -22.39 -6.57 8.70
N ILE A 92 -22.60 -6.28 7.41
CA ILE A 92 -22.69 -4.90 6.90
C ILE A 92 -23.73 -4.11 7.67
N VAL A 93 -24.96 -4.65 7.79
CA VAL A 93 -26.04 -3.96 8.50
C VAL A 93 -25.70 -3.72 9.97
N ARG A 94 -25.08 -4.69 10.66
CA ARG A 94 -24.63 -4.50 12.05
C ARG A 94 -23.63 -3.37 12.19
N ILE A 95 -22.66 -3.28 11.29
CA ILE A 95 -21.64 -2.23 11.30
C ILE A 95 -22.32 -0.87 11.09
N LEU A 96 -23.17 -0.74 10.07
CA LEU A 96 -23.86 0.51 9.74
C LEU A 96 -24.77 1.00 10.89
N LEU A 97 -25.50 0.08 11.54
CA LEU A 97 -26.36 0.41 12.68
C LEU A 97 -25.59 0.85 13.92
N ASN A 98 -24.34 0.42 14.07
CA ASN A 98 -23.50 0.75 15.22
C ASN A 98 -22.76 2.08 15.05
N TYR A 99 -22.91 2.77 13.90
CA TYR A 99 -22.36 4.11 13.76
C TYR A 99 -23.08 5.10 14.65
N ASN A 100 -22.28 5.78 15.49
CA ASN A 100 -22.76 6.88 16.30
C ASN A 100 -22.67 8.19 15.49
N SER A 101 -23.41 9.20 15.93
CA SER A 101 -23.60 10.52 15.29
C SER A 101 -22.33 11.39 15.22
N THR A 102 -21.15 10.80 15.42
CA THR A 102 -19.86 11.50 15.55
C THR A 102 -19.22 11.81 14.20
N PHE A 103 -19.75 11.24 13.11
CA PHE A 103 -19.21 11.41 11.77
C PHE A 103 -20.16 12.26 10.92
N ASN A 104 -19.59 13.21 10.19
CA ASN A 104 -20.32 14.01 9.21
C ASN A 104 -19.88 13.57 7.81
N ILE A 105 -20.79 13.00 7.04
CA ILE A 105 -20.54 12.55 5.67
C ILE A 105 -21.33 13.48 4.76
N GLU A 106 -20.63 14.17 3.86
CA GLU A 106 -21.28 15.05 2.89
C GLU A 106 -22.12 14.22 1.92
N ASN A 107 -23.27 14.75 1.52
CA ASN A 107 -24.19 14.11 0.59
C ASN A 107 -24.60 12.67 0.96
N PHE A 108 -24.69 12.35 2.25
CA PHE A 108 -25.11 11.02 2.71
C PHE A 108 -26.44 10.55 2.09
N GLN A 109 -27.33 11.47 1.72
CA GLN A 109 -28.59 11.16 1.04
C GLN A 109 -28.44 10.58 -0.39
N GLU A 110 -27.24 10.69 -0.99
CA GLU A 110 -26.93 10.22 -2.34
C GLU A 110 -26.24 8.85 -2.36
N LEU A 111 -25.98 8.26 -1.18
CA LEU A 111 -25.37 6.94 -0.97
C LEU A 111 -26.39 5.79 -1.10
#